data_AF-P04235-F1
#
_entry.id   AF-P04235-F1
#
_cell.length_a   1.000
_cell.length_b   1.000
_cell.length_c   1.000
_cell.angle_alpha   90.00
_cell.angle_beta   90.00
_cell.angle_gamma   90.00
#
_symmetry.space_group_name_H-M   'P 1'
#
loop_
_entity.id
_entity.type
_entity.pdbx_description
1 polymer ?
#
loop_
_entity_poly.entity_id
_entity_poly.type
_entity_poly.pdbx_seq_one_letter_code
_entity_poly.pdbx_strand_id
1 'polypeptide(L)'
;MEHSGILASLILIAVLPQGSPFKIQVTEYEDKVFVTCNTSVMHLDGTVEGWFAKNKTLNLGKGVLDPRGIYLCNGTEQLAKVVSSVQVHYRMCQNCVELDSGTMAGVIFIDLIATLLLALGVYCFAGHETGRPSGAAEVQALLKNEQLYQPLRDREDTQYSRLGGNWPRNKKS
;
A
#
# COMPACT_ATOMS: atom_id res chain seq x y z
N MET A 1 -5.23 37.81 54.10
CA MET A 1 -5.55 36.98 52.93
C MET A 1 -4.33 37.06 52.01
N GLU A 2 -3.16 36.55 52.40
CA GLU A 2 -2.78 35.13 52.51
C GLU A 2 -3.18 34.34 51.26
N HIS A 3 -2.22 34.10 50.36
CA HIS A 3 -1.84 32.76 49.92
C HIS A 3 -0.54 32.83 49.10
N SER A 4 0.52 32.33 49.72
CA SER A 4 1.79 32.00 49.09
C SER A 4 1.66 30.69 48.29
N GLY A 5 2.51 30.52 47.29
CA GLY A 5 2.77 29.20 46.73
C GLY A 5 3.41 29.20 45.34
N ILE A 6 4.51 28.45 45.25
CA ILE A 6 5.15 27.92 44.03
C ILE A 6 6.33 28.77 43.51
N LEU A 7 7.50 28.53 44.11
CA LEU A 7 8.80 28.73 43.48
C LEU A 7 9.07 27.55 42.53
N ALA A 8 9.04 27.78 41.22
CA ALA A 8 9.62 26.89 40.23
C ALA A 8 11.00 27.42 39.84
N SER A 9 12.06 26.71 40.22
CA SER A 9 13.44 27.03 39.84
C SER A 9 13.73 26.51 38.43
N LEU A 10 13.97 27.43 37.49
CA LEU A 10 14.37 27.16 36.11
C LEU A 10 15.90 26.97 36.03
N ILE A 11 16.36 25.76 35.70
CA ILE A 11 17.76 25.51 35.33
C ILE A 11 17.88 25.75 33.82
N LEU A 12 18.51 26.86 33.44
CA LEU A 12 18.86 27.17 32.06
C LEU A 12 20.24 26.57 31.74
N ILE A 13 20.30 25.41 31.08
CA ILE A 13 21.55 24.86 30.54
C ILE A 13 21.91 25.68 29.29
N ALA A 14 22.94 26.51 29.38
CA ALA A 14 23.53 27.18 28.22
C ALA A 14 24.36 26.16 27.42
N VAL A 15 23.78 25.61 26.36
CA VAL A 15 24.52 24.86 25.34
C VAL A 15 25.21 25.88 24.44
N LEU A 16 26.51 26.08 24.63
CA LEU A 16 27.33 26.86 23.69
C LEU A 16 27.36 26.12 22.34
N PRO A 17 26.87 26.72 21.24
CA PRO A 17 27.01 26.10 19.93
C PRO A 17 28.50 26.06 19.57
N GLN A 18 29.08 24.86 19.49
CA GLN A 18 30.36 24.63 18.84
C GLN A 18 30.20 24.91 17.34
N GLY A 19 30.27 26.20 16.98
CA GLY A 19 30.40 26.61 15.59
C GLY A 19 31.78 26.19 15.08
N SER A 20 31.82 25.55 13.91
CA SER A 20 33.10 25.28 13.25
C SER A 20 33.74 26.59 12.80
N PRO A 21 35.06 26.75 12.98
CA PRO A 21 35.76 28.01 12.73
C PRO A 21 35.83 28.37 11.24
N PHE A 22 35.63 27.41 10.34
CA PHE A 22 35.43 27.67 8.92
C PHE A 22 34.58 26.56 8.27
N LYS A 23 33.92 26.92 7.16
CA LYS A 23 33.07 26.01 6.40
C LYS A 23 33.91 25.09 5.52
N ILE A 24 33.85 23.78 5.76
CA ILE A 24 34.43 22.75 4.87
C ILE A 24 33.48 22.54 3.69
N GLN A 25 34.01 22.48 2.47
CA GLN A 25 33.19 22.29 1.27
C GLN A 25 32.96 20.79 1.02
N VAL A 26 31.70 20.39 0.98
CA VAL A 26 31.26 19.06 0.55
C VAL A 26 30.54 19.26 -0.77
N THR A 27 31.10 18.73 -1.85
CA THR A 27 30.62 18.91 -3.23
C THR A 27 30.26 17.56 -3.82
N GLU A 28 29.15 17.50 -4.55
CA GLU A 28 28.75 16.31 -5.30
C GLU A 28 29.09 16.50 -6.78
N TYR A 29 29.75 15.51 -7.38
CA TYR A 29 30.12 15.51 -8.79
C TYR A 29 30.00 14.09 -9.35
N GLU A 30 29.26 13.91 -10.46
CA GLU A 30 29.03 12.61 -11.10
C GLU A 30 28.54 11.51 -10.13
N ASP A 31 27.50 11.82 -9.34
CA ASP A 31 26.93 10.99 -8.26
C ASP A 31 27.91 10.63 -7.14
N LYS A 32 29.12 11.21 -7.11
CA LYS A 32 30.12 10.97 -6.08
C LYS A 32 30.24 12.17 -5.16
N VAL A 33 30.46 11.90 -3.88
CA VAL A 33 30.58 12.93 -2.85
C VAL A 33 32.05 13.19 -2.55
N PHE A 34 32.46 14.45 -2.62
CA PHE A 34 33.83 14.89 -2.37
C PHE A 34 33.88 15.88 -1.22
N VAL A 35 34.84 15.70 -0.32
CA VAL A 35 35.19 16.66 0.72
C VAL A 35 36.45 17.39 0.27
N THR A 36 36.37 18.71 0.14
CA THR A 36 37.49 19.54 -0.33
C THR A 36 37.91 20.53 0.74
N CYS A 37 39.22 20.58 0.98
CA CYS A 37 39.86 21.52 1.90
C CYS A 37 41.06 22.19 1.27
N ASN A 38 41.38 23.40 1.73
CA ASN A 38 42.53 24.15 1.24
C ASN A 38 43.86 23.46 1.65
N THR A 39 43.84 22.82 2.83
CA THR A 39 44.92 21.98 3.39
C THR A 39 44.67 20.49 3.14
N SER A 40 45.46 19.61 3.77
CA SER A 40 45.14 18.20 3.85
C SER A 40 43.86 17.93 4.65
N VAL A 41 43.02 17.05 4.13
CA VAL A 41 41.89 16.45 4.87
C VAL A 41 42.45 15.34 5.78
N MET A 42 41.96 15.25 7.01
CA MET A 42 42.24 14.15 7.93
C MET A 42 40.96 13.38 8.18
N HIS A 43 40.98 12.07 7.94
CA HIS A 43 39.86 11.19 8.22
C HIS A 43 39.91 10.75 9.69
N LEU A 44 38.81 10.92 10.42
CA LEU A 44 38.65 10.34 11.76
C LEU A 44 37.98 8.98 11.68
N ASP A 45 36.83 8.95 11.00
CA ASP A 45 35.96 7.79 10.94
C ASP A 45 35.00 7.90 9.75
N GLY A 46 34.56 6.76 9.23
CA GLY A 46 33.57 6.66 8.15
C GLY A 46 34.15 6.28 6.78
N THR A 47 33.35 6.50 5.74
CA THR A 47 33.60 6.03 4.37
C THR A 47 34.75 6.78 3.69
N VAL A 48 35.66 6.05 3.04
CA VAL A 48 36.72 6.61 2.20
C VAL A 48 36.90 5.72 0.98
N GLU A 49 36.74 6.28 -0.23
CA GLU A 49 37.00 5.55 -1.47
C GLU A 49 38.38 5.87 -2.04
N GLY A 50 38.81 7.13 -1.97
CA GLY A 50 40.13 7.52 -2.49
C GLY A 50 40.49 8.98 -2.25
N TRP A 51 41.79 9.25 -2.31
CA TRP A 51 42.37 10.59 -2.13
C TRP A 51 42.75 11.20 -3.48
N PHE A 52 42.40 12.46 -3.67
CA PHE A 52 42.70 13.22 -4.89
C PHE A 52 43.42 14.54 -4.53
N ALA A 53 44.12 15.11 -5.52
CA ALA A 53 44.76 16.42 -5.42
C ALA A 53 45.69 16.61 -4.19
N LYS A 54 46.62 15.66 -3.96
CA LYS A 54 47.61 15.73 -2.86
C LYS A 54 46.95 15.89 -1.47
N ASN A 55 45.97 15.04 -1.18
CA ASN A 55 45.22 15.00 0.09
C ASN A 55 44.31 16.20 0.37
N LYS A 56 44.09 17.08 -0.61
CA LYS A 56 43.17 18.23 -0.48
C LYS A 56 41.70 17.86 -0.75
N THR A 57 41.49 16.83 -1.57
CA THR A 57 40.16 16.38 -1.96
C THR A 57 40.02 14.90 -1.62
N LEU A 58 38.98 14.56 -0.87
CA LEU A 58 38.69 13.20 -0.44
C LEU A 58 37.39 12.74 -1.10
N ASN A 59 37.45 11.65 -1.86
CA ASN A 59 36.29 11.02 -2.47
C ASN A 59 35.68 10.01 -1.49
N LEU A 60 34.39 10.17 -1.19
CA LEU A 60 33.62 9.31 -0.30
C LEU A 60 32.86 8.20 -1.03
N GLY A 61 32.90 8.20 -2.37
CA GLY A 61 32.14 7.27 -3.21
C GLY A 61 30.79 7.83 -3.62
N LYS A 62 29.96 6.95 -4.18
CA LYS A 62 28.65 7.35 -4.71
C LYS A 62 27.70 7.75 -3.58
N GLY A 63 26.96 8.84 -3.77
CA GLY A 63 25.96 9.33 -2.80
C GLY A 63 24.91 8.27 -2.46
N VAL A 64 24.51 7.44 -3.43
CA VAL A 64 23.54 6.33 -3.26
C VAL A 64 23.99 5.23 -2.30
N LEU A 65 25.29 5.15 -1.99
CA LEU A 65 25.84 4.20 -1.02
C LEU A 65 25.85 4.74 0.41
N ASP A 66 25.20 5.89 0.65
CA ASP A 66 25.12 6.56 1.94
C ASP A 66 26.49 6.78 2.60
N PRO A 67 27.40 7.54 1.98
CA PRO A 67 28.68 7.85 2.60
C PRO A 67 28.46 8.66 3.89
N ARG A 68 29.05 8.17 4.99
CA ARG A 68 28.96 8.76 6.33
C ARG A 68 30.33 8.82 6.95
N GLY A 69 30.60 9.86 7.73
CA GLY A 69 31.88 9.98 8.42
C GLY A 69 32.13 11.34 9.02
N ILE A 70 33.24 11.45 9.74
CA ILE A 70 33.74 12.71 10.31
C ILE A 70 35.11 12.98 9.71
N TYR A 71 35.26 14.16 9.11
CA TYR A 71 36.49 14.59 8.48
C TYR A 71 36.94 15.90 9.10
N LEU A 72 38.24 16.04 9.33
CA LEU A 72 38.84 17.27 9.82
C LEU A 72 39.62 17.95 8.71
N CYS A 73 39.70 19.27 8.79
CA CYS A 73 40.59 20.07 7.99
C CYS A 73 41.29 21.10 8.85
N ASN A 74 42.54 21.39 8.48
CA ASN A 74 43.31 22.46 9.09
C ASN A 74 42.97 23.78 8.39
N GLY A 75 42.96 24.88 9.14
CA GLY A 75 42.79 26.20 8.55
C GLY A 75 44.02 26.60 7.73
N THR A 76 43.84 27.57 6.83
CA THR A 76 44.94 28.24 6.13
C THR A 76 45.24 29.59 6.74
N GLU A 77 46.49 30.04 6.61
CA GLU A 77 46.94 31.40 6.98
C GLU A 77 46.64 31.76 8.45
N GLN A 78 45.77 32.75 8.68
CA GLN A 78 45.44 33.25 10.02
C GLN A 78 44.76 32.18 10.91
N LEU A 79 44.17 31.15 10.30
CA LEU A 79 43.52 30.03 11.00
C LEU A 79 44.38 28.75 11.02
N ALA A 80 45.69 28.82 10.73
CA ALA A 80 46.55 27.64 10.59
C ALA A 80 46.59 26.69 11.81
N LYS A 81 46.30 27.19 13.02
CA LYS A 81 46.22 26.38 14.25
C LYS A 81 44.83 25.82 14.54
N VAL A 82 43.85 26.22 13.75
CA VAL A 82 42.45 25.95 14.02
C VAL A 82 42.01 24.78 13.15
N VAL A 83 41.45 23.76 13.78
CA VAL A 83 40.93 22.57 13.11
C VAL A 83 39.41 22.68 13.05
N SER A 84 38.84 22.52 11.87
CA SER A 84 37.39 22.36 11.70
C SER A 84 37.08 20.90 11.45
N SER A 85 35.99 20.41 12.03
CA SER A 85 35.40 19.10 11.69
C SER A 85 34.13 19.29 10.87
N VAL A 86 33.88 18.35 9.96
CA VAL A 86 32.60 18.20 9.25
C VAL A 86 32.11 16.77 9.40
N GLN A 87 30.85 16.63 9.80
CA GLN A 87 30.17 15.34 9.82
C GLN A 87 29.34 15.23 8.54
N VAL A 88 29.72 14.29 7.68
CA VAL A 88 28.97 13.96 6.47
C VAL A 88 27.96 12.88 6.82
N HIS A 89 26.68 13.15 6.56
CA HIS A 89 25.60 12.22 6.80
C HIS A 89 24.66 12.18 5.60
N TYR A 90 24.95 11.30 4.64
CA TYR A 90 24.03 11.02 3.55
C TYR A 90 23.06 9.91 3.97
N ARG A 91 21.81 10.11 3.56
CA ARG A 91 20.73 9.13 3.64
C ARG A 91 19.92 9.25 2.36
N MET A 92 20.34 8.50 1.36
CA MET A 92 19.64 8.30 0.11
C MET A 92 18.58 7.22 0.32
N CYS A 93 17.48 7.40 -0.39
CA CYS A 93 16.23 6.70 -0.12
C CYS A 93 15.71 6.20 -1.47
N GLN A 94 16.37 5.18 -2.04
CA GLN A 94 16.12 4.76 -3.44
C GLN A 94 14.69 4.23 -3.67
N ASN A 95 14.03 3.72 -2.62
CA ASN A 95 12.67 3.19 -2.66
C ASN A 95 11.75 3.85 -1.62
N CYS A 96 12.09 5.05 -1.16
CA CYS A 96 11.24 5.77 -0.22
C CYS A 96 10.11 6.45 -0.99
N VAL A 97 8.88 6.03 -0.72
CA VAL A 97 7.68 6.64 -1.31
C VAL A 97 7.26 7.79 -0.40
N GLU A 98 7.18 8.99 -0.95
CA GLU A 98 6.54 10.10 -0.26
C GLU A 98 5.03 9.82 -0.18
N LEU A 99 4.57 9.53 1.03
CA LEU A 99 3.16 9.25 1.27
C LEU A 99 2.44 10.55 1.64
N ASP A 100 2.01 11.28 0.62
CA ASP A 100 1.10 12.40 0.83
C ASP A 100 -0.29 11.88 1.25
N SER A 101 -1.00 12.72 2.00
CA SER A 101 -2.38 12.52 2.42
C SER A 101 -3.30 12.15 1.24
N GLY A 102 -3.10 12.75 0.06
CA GLY A 102 -3.85 12.42 -1.15
C GLY A 102 -3.58 10.99 -1.65
N THR A 103 -2.32 10.57 -1.73
CA THR A 103 -1.93 9.21 -2.13
C THR A 103 -2.48 8.17 -1.14
N MET A 104 -2.35 8.45 0.16
CA MET A 104 -2.87 7.58 1.21
C MET A 104 -4.39 7.40 1.10
N ALA A 105 -5.13 8.51 0.93
CA ALA A 105 -6.58 8.47 0.73
C ALA A 105 -6.94 7.68 -0.53
N GLY A 106 -6.22 7.91 -1.64
CA GLY A 106 -6.43 7.18 -2.90
C GLY A 106 -6.25 5.67 -2.75
N VAL A 107 -5.19 5.22 -2.07
CA VAL A 107 -4.95 3.80 -1.78
C VAL A 107 -6.11 3.20 -0.98
N ILE A 108 -6.59 3.89 0.06
CA ILE A 108 -7.70 3.44 0.88
C ILE A 108 -9.00 3.34 0.06
N PHE A 109 -9.33 4.36 -0.74
CA PHE A 109 -10.54 4.35 -1.56
C PHE A 109 -10.52 3.24 -2.62
N ILE A 110 -9.38 3.03 -3.28
CA ILE A 110 -9.23 1.97 -4.28
C ILE A 110 -9.39 0.59 -3.62
N ASP A 111 -8.79 0.37 -2.45
CA ASP A 111 -8.91 -0.89 -1.70
C ASP A 111 -10.36 -1.18 -1.29
N LEU A 112 -11.09 -0.16 -0.81
CA LEU A 112 -12.52 -0.26 -0.50
C LEU A 112 -13.36 -0.62 -1.73
N ILE A 113 -13.13 0.03 -2.87
CA ILE A 113 -13.86 -0.25 -4.12
C ILE A 113 -13.53 -1.66 -4.63
N ALA A 114 -12.25 -2.05 -4.62
CA ALA A 114 -11.83 -3.38 -5.04
C ALA A 114 -12.48 -4.47 -4.18
N THR A 115 -12.48 -4.29 -2.86
CA THR A 115 -13.13 -5.20 -1.91
C THR A 115 -14.63 -5.29 -2.15
N LEU A 116 -15.31 -4.15 -2.41
CA LEU A 116 -16.74 -4.13 -2.73
C LEU A 116 -17.04 -4.88 -4.03
N LEU A 117 -16.24 -4.68 -5.08
CA LEU A 117 -16.40 -5.38 -6.35
C LEU A 117 -16.16 -6.89 -6.21
N LEU A 118 -15.15 -7.29 -5.45
CA LEU A 118 -14.90 -8.70 -5.13
C LEU A 118 -16.07 -9.30 -4.35
N ALA A 119 -16.60 -8.60 -3.35
CA ALA A 119 -17.74 -9.05 -2.57
C ALA A 119 -19.00 -9.22 -3.44
N LEU A 120 -19.28 -8.26 -4.34
CA LEU A 120 -20.38 -8.38 -5.31
C LEU A 120 -20.16 -9.53 -6.29
N GLY A 121 -18.93 -9.72 -6.78
CA GLY A 121 -18.58 -10.85 -7.65
C GLY A 121 -18.85 -12.21 -6.99
N VAL A 122 -18.42 -12.37 -5.73
CA VAL A 122 -18.69 -13.59 -4.94
C VAL A 122 -20.18 -13.75 -4.66
N TYR A 123 -20.88 -12.68 -4.32
CA TYR A 123 -22.33 -12.69 -4.07
C TYR A 123 -23.12 -13.12 -5.32
N CYS A 124 -22.79 -12.56 -6.48
CA CYS A 124 -23.41 -12.94 -7.75
C CYS A 124 -23.06 -14.38 -8.16
N PHE A 125 -21.83 -14.83 -7.96
CA PHE A 125 -21.41 -16.21 -8.27
C PHE A 125 -22.16 -17.24 -7.41
N ALA A 126 -22.23 -17.02 -6.08
CA ALA A 126 -22.99 -17.88 -5.17
C ALA A 126 -24.50 -17.83 -5.43
N GLY A 127 -25.03 -16.67 -5.84
CA GLY A 127 -26.43 -16.50 -6.23
C GLY A 127 -26.79 -17.23 -7.54
N HIS A 128 -25.86 -17.39 -8.46
CA HIS A 128 -26.14 -18.05 -9.74
C HIS A 128 -26.21 -19.59 -9.61
N GLU A 129 -25.52 -20.20 -8.65
CA GLU A 129 -25.71 -21.62 -8.33
C GLU A 129 -27.06 -21.92 -7.63
N THR A 130 -27.75 -20.88 -7.14
CA THR A 130 -29.17 -20.97 -6.72
C THR A 130 -30.15 -20.56 -7.83
N GLY A 131 -29.72 -20.64 -9.09
CA GLY A 131 -30.47 -20.36 -10.31
C GLY A 131 -31.58 -21.36 -10.65
N ARG A 132 -32.44 -21.72 -9.68
CA ARG A 132 -33.84 -22.00 -10.05
C ARG A 132 -34.52 -20.65 -10.21
N PRO A 133 -34.98 -20.26 -11.42
CA PRO A 133 -35.80 -19.07 -11.55
C PRO A 133 -36.95 -19.23 -10.57
N SER A 134 -37.17 -18.21 -9.73
CA SER A 134 -38.24 -18.09 -8.74
C SER A 134 -39.41 -19.03 -9.06
N GLY A 135 -39.78 -19.93 -8.15
CA GLY A 135 -40.85 -20.90 -8.39
C GLY A 135 -42.13 -20.28 -8.98
N ALA A 136 -42.36 -18.97 -8.78
CA ALA A 136 -43.42 -18.20 -9.43
C ALA A 136 -43.30 -18.04 -10.97
N ALA A 137 -42.09 -17.84 -11.52
CA ALA A 137 -41.86 -17.69 -12.95
C ALA A 137 -41.93 -19.03 -13.69
N GLU A 138 -41.43 -20.11 -13.05
CA GLU A 138 -41.59 -21.48 -13.55
C GLU A 138 -43.06 -21.92 -13.49
N VAL A 139 -43.80 -21.55 -12.44
CA VAL A 139 -45.26 -21.78 -12.34
C VAL A 139 -46.02 -20.96 -13.38
N GLN A 140 -45.65 -19.71 -13.67
CA GLN A 140 -46.28 -18.92 -14.75
C GLN A 140 -45.95 -19.48 -16.14
N ALA A 141 -44.74 -20.01 -16.37
CA ALA A 141 -44.38 -20.65 -17.62
C ALA A 141 -45.08 -22.02 -17.79
N LEU A 142 -45.23 -22.80 -16.71
CA LEU A 142 -46.01 -24.04 -16.71
C LEU A 142 -47.51 -23.78 -16.86
N LEU A 143 -48.11 -22.82 -16.13
CA LEU A 143 -49.55 -22.50 -16.24
C LEU A 143 -49.93 -22.00 -17.63
N LYS A 144 -49.03 -21.27 -18.30
CA LYS A 144 -49.26 -20.82 -19.68
C LYS A 144 -49.25 -21.98 -20.67
N ASN A 145 -48.59 -23.08 -20.32
CA ASN A 145 -48.59 -24.33 -21.09
C ASN A 145 -49.69 -25.31 -20.64
N GLU A 146 -50.20 -25.22 -19.41
CA GLU A 146 -51.36 -25.99 -18.94
C GLU A 146 -52.65 -25.64 -19.69
N GLN A 147 -52.75 -24.45 -20.29
CA GLN A 147 -53.85 -24.10 -21.18
C GLN A 147 -53.76 -24.77 -22.57
N LEU A 148 -52.60 -25.33 -22.93
CA LEU A 148 -52.37 -26.03 -24.20
C LEU A 148 -52.48 -27.55 -24.06
N TYR A 149 -52.37 -28.08 -22.85
CA TYR A 149 -52.66 -29.48 -22.57
C TYR A 149 -54.11 -29.63 -22.15
N GLN A 150 -54.85 -30.41 -22.92
CA GLN A 150 -56.22 -30.77 -22.59
C GLN A 150 -56.23 -31.40 -21.18
N PRO A 151 -56.97 -30.85 -20.20
CA PRO A 151 -57.08 -31.50 -18.90
C PRO A 151 -57.58 -32.92 -19.15
N LEU A 152 -56.96 -33.92 -18.52
CA LEU A 152 -57.47 -35.28 -18.51
C LEU A 152 -58.86 -35.22 -17.88
N ARG A 153 -59.85 -35.04 -18.75
CA ARG A 153 -61.25 -35.03 -18.40
C ARG A 153 -61.50 -36.39 -17.80
N ASP A 154 -62.07 -36.35 -16.59
CA ASP A 154 -62.47 -37.48 -15.77
C ASP A 154 -62.98 -38.58 -16.70
N ARG A 155 -62.14 -39.61 -16.90
CA ARG A 155 -62.40 -40.65 -17.88
C ARG A 155 -63.60 -41.37 -17.32
N GLU A 156 -64.74 -41.23 -17.97
CA GLU A 156 -65.93 -42.00 -17.69
C GLU A 156 -65.55 -43.49 -17.76
N ASP A 157 -65.23 -44.09 -16.61
CA ASP A 157 -64.91 -45.52 -16.43
C ASP A 157 -66.05 -46.43 -16.94
N THR A 158 -67.20 -45.84 -17.26
CA THR A 158 -68.37 -46.47 -17.86
C THR A 158 -68.13 -46.97 -19.29
N GLN A 159 -67.14 -46.45 -20.03
CA GLN A 159 -66.88 -46.91 -21.41
C GLN A 159 -66.05 -48.20 -21.52
N TYR A 160 -65.22 -48.54 -20.52
CA TYR A 160 -64.53 -49.84 -20.48
C TYR A 160 -65.24 -50.86 -19.58
N SER A 161 -66.17 -50.40 -18.73
CA SER A 161 -67.03 -51.27 -17.92
C SER A 161 -67.97 -52.17 -18.73
N ARG A 162 -68.14 -51.90 -20.03
CA ARG A 162 -69.02 -52.69 -20.92
C ARG A 162 -68.32 -53.82 -21.66
N LEU A 163 -66.99 -53.92 -21.59
CA LEU A 163 -66.22 -54.94 -22.31
C LEU A 163 -66.15 -56.30 -21.57
N GLY A 164 -66.87 -56.45 -20.45
CA GLY A 164 -67.00 -57.70 -19.68
C GLY A 164 -68.32 -58.46 -19.87
N GLY A 165 -69.19 -58.07 -20.80
CA GLY A 165 -70.58 -58.57 -20.91
C GLY A 165 -70.80 -59.67 -21.94
N ASN A 166 -70.12 -60.80 -21.81
CA ASN A 166 -70.38 -62.00 -22.62
C ASN A 166 -71.72 -62.65 -22.22
N TRP A 167 -72.82 -62.37 -22.92
CA TRP A 167 -73.83 -63.41 -23.22
C TRP A 167 -74.83 -63.00 -24.32
N PRO A 168 -75.05 -63.83 -25.35
CA PRO A 168 -76.07 -63.58 -26.37
C PRO A 168 -77.47 -63.91 -25.82
N ARG A 169 -78.36 -62.92 -25.74
CA ARG A 169 -79.81 -63.16 -25.63
C ARG A 169 -80.46 -63.07 -27.00
N ASN A 170 -80.78 -64.23 -27.54
CA ASN A 170 -81.78 -64.47 -28.59
C ASN A 170 -83.14 -63.86 -28.14
N LYS A 171 -84.11 -63.40 -28.94
CA LYS A 171 -84.26 -62.75 -30.27
C LYS A 171 -85.78 -62.68 -30.49
N LYS A 172 -86.26 -61.50 -30.92
CA LYS A 172 -87.45 -61.23 -31.75
C LYS A 172 -88.87 -61.59 -31.27
N SER A 173 -89.69 -60.56 -31.49
CA SER A 173 -91.14 -60.37 -31.37
C SER A 173 -91.69 -60.13 -29.98
#